data_AF-A0A0D3RIT7-F1
#
_entry.id   AF-A0A0D3RIT7-F1
#
_cell.length_a   1.000
_cell.length_b   1.000
_cell.length_c   1.000
_cell.angle_alpha   90.00
_cell.angle_beta   90.00
_cell.angle_gamma   90.00
#
_symmetry.space_group_name_H-M   'P 1'
#
loop_
_entity.id
_entity.type
_entity.pdbx_description
1 polymer ?
#
loop_
_entity_poly.entity_id
_entity_poly.type
_entity_poly.pdbx_seq_one_letter_code
_entity_poly.pdbx_strand_id
1 'polypeptide(L)'
;TAGSGGENGPSAAGPCYINSYQRGAQESVWETIPQPTTDLFKYGGPNGYLDLFIKDSAYSKQWKYTNAPDADARAVQAAYWAYRWASAQGNASAISASVAKAAKMGDFLRYAMFDKYFKKIGDCYGASTCAAGTGRNSQHYLLG
;
A
#
# COMPACT_ATOMS: atom_id res chain seq x y z
N THR A 1 -14.91 13.64 5.03
CA THR A 1 -14.85 12.20 5.37
C THR A 1 -13.51 11.68 4.92
N ALA A 2 -12.65 11.18 5.82
CA ALA A 2 -11.43 10.47 5.40
C ALA A 2 -11.86 9.12 4.84
N GLY A 3 -12.16 9.07 3.54
CA GLY A 3 -12.75 7.91 2.90
C GLY A 3 -12.71 8.05 1.38
N SER A 4 -12.01 7.11 0.73
CA SER A 4 -11.78 6.93 -0.71
C SER A 4 -11.00 8.00 -1.50
N GLY A 5 -10.99 9.27 -1.09
CA GLY A 5 -10.38 10.35 -1.90
C GLY A 5 -10.76 10.20 -3.38
N GLY A 6 -12.07 10.09 -3.64
CA GLY A 6 -12.66 9.53 -4.86
C GLY A 6 -12.17 10.15 -6.17
N GLU A 7 -12.71 9.66 -7.30
CA GLU A 7 -12.35 10.01 -8.68
C GLU A 7 -12.69 11.48 -9.05
N ASN A 8 -12.17 12.43 -8.28
CA ASN A 8 -12.51 13.84 -8.31
C ASN A 8 -11.90 14.53 -9.54
N GLY A 9 -10.81 13.98 -10.07
CA GLY A 9 -10.13 14.46 -11.28
C GLY A 9 -9.19 15.64 -11.02
N PRO A 10 -8.49 16.11 -12.07
CA PRO A 10 -7.41 17.10 -11.96
C PRO A 10 -7.89 18.52 -11.63
N SER A 11 -9.19 18.82 -11.80
CA SER A 11 -9.78 20.12 -11.47
C SER A 11 -10.24 20.23 -10.01
N ALA A 12 -10.15 19.14 -9.24
CA ALA A 12 -10.56 19.13 -7.85
C ALA A 12 -9.50 19.74 -6.94
N ALA A 13 -9.93 20.40 -5.87
CA ALA A 13 -9.04 20.94 -4.85
C ALA A 13 -8.44 19.81 -4.00
N GLY A 14 -7.14 19.89 -3.73
CA GLY A 14 -6.41 18.95 -2.88
C GLY A 14 -5.70 17.82 -3.65
N PRO A 15 -5.01 16.91 -2.93
CA PRO A 15 -4.26 15.83 -3.57
C PRO A 15 -5.21 14.79 -4.20
N CYS A 16 -4.81 14.27 -5.35
CA CYS A 16 -5.44 13.13 -6.00
C CYS A 16 -4.62 11.86 -5.73
N TYR A 17 -5.28 10.79 -5.27
CA TYR A 17 -4.63 9.50 -5.12
C TYR A 17 -4.63 8.77 -6.47
N ILE A 18 -3.43 8.50 -6.97
CA ILE A 18 -3.19 7.80 -8.23
C ILE A 18 -2.25 6.63 -8.01
N ASN A 19 -2.19 5.73 -8.97
CA ASN A 19 -1.12 4.75 -9.12
C ASN A 19 -0.63 4.75 -10.58
N SER A 20 0.40 3.97 -10.89
CA SER A 20 0.93 3.83 -12.24
C SER A 20 1.27 2.37 -12.54
N TYR A 21 2.29 1.81 -11.87
CA TYR A 21 2.79 0.45 -12.11
C TYR A 21 1.75 -0.62 -11.79
N GLN A 22 1.45 -1.48 -12.76
CA GLN A 22 0.48 -2.59 -12.66
C GLN A 22 0.80 -3.78 -13.58
N ARG A 23 1.72 -3.67 -14.55
CA ARG A 23 1.92 -4.67 -15.64
C ARG A 23 3.25 -5.42 -15.59
N GLY A 24 3.87 -5.48 -14.41
CA GLY A 24 5.01 -6.35 -14.14
C GLY A 24 6.38 -5.72 -14.42
N ALA A 25 7.43 -6.53 -14.31
CA ALA A 25 8.81 -6.04 -14.20
C ALA A 25 9.36 -5.35 -15.46
N GLN A 26 8.71 -5.51 -16.62
CA GLN A 26 9.10 -4.84 -17.87
C GLN A 26 8.34 -3.53 -18.12
N GLU A 27 7.42 -3.13 -17.24
CA GLU A 27 6.75 -1.83 -17.33
C GLU A 27 7.64 -0.74 -16.71
N SER A 28 8.36 0.00 -17.54
CA SER A 28 9.13 1.16 -17.08
C SER A 28 8.21 2.34 -16.75
N VAL A 29 8.78 3.36 -16.10
CA VAL A 29 8.08 4.62 -15.78
C VAL A 29 7.47 5.29 -17.03
N TRP A 30 8.10 5.11 -18.20
CA TRP A 30 7.66 5.70 -19.48
C TRP A 30 6.51 4.96 -20.12
N GLU A 31 6.20 3.75 -19.66
CA GLU A 31 5.23 2.86 -20.30
C GLU A 31 3.94 2.75 -19.51
N THR A 32 3.88 3.29 -18.28
CA THR A 32 2.70 3.22 -17.41
C THR A 32 1.50 3.98 -17.97
N ILE A 33 0.30 3.61 -17.50
CA ILE A 33 -0.93 4.38 -17.67
C ILE A 33 -1.35 4.87 -16.29
N PRO A 34 -1.10 6.15 -15.93
CA PRO A 34 -1.54 6.72 -14.67
C PRO A 34 -3.06 6.61 -14.52
N GLN A 35 -3.52 6.13 -13.38
CA GLN A 35 -4.94 5.87 -13.15
C GLN A 35 -5.35 6.32 -11.73
N PRO A 36 -6.66 6.43 -11.42
CA PRO A 36 -7.08 6.78 -10.08
C PRO A 36 -7.04 5.55 -9.16
N THR A 37 -6.72 5.74 -7.88
CA THR A 37 -6.83 4.65 -6.89
C THR A 37 -8.28 4.25 -6.65
N THR A 38 -9.20 5.20 -6.76
CA THR A 38 -10.65 4.99 -6.71
C THR A 38 -11.21 5.10 -8.12
N ASP A 39 -11.64 3.99 -8.69
CA ASP A 39 -12.15 3.90 -10.06
C ASP A 39 -13.68 3.76 -10.03
N LEU A 40 -14.37 4.83 -10.43
CA LEU A 40 -15.84 4.91 -10.50
C LEU A 40 -16.34 4.88 -11.94
N PHE A 41 -15.47 4.50 -12.89
CA PHE A 41 -15.71 4.49 -14.34
C PHE A 41 -15.99 5.87 -14.94
N LYS A 42 -15.55 6.94 -14.28
CA LYS A 42 -15.73 8.31 -14.79
C LYS A 42 -14.72 8.64 -15.89
N TYR A 43 -13.50 8.13 -15.77
CA TYR A 43 -12.43 8.28 -16.77
C TYR A 43 -11.98 6.91 -17.30
N GLY A 44 -11.23 6.89 -18.40
CA GLY A 44 -10.78 5.65 -19.03
C GLY A 44 -11.83 5.07 -20.00
N GLY A 45 -11.94 3.74 -20.04
CA GLY A 45 -12.89 3.01 -20.87
C GLY A 45 -14.21 2.67 -20.16
N PRO A 46 -15.02 1.76 -20.71
CA PRO A 46 -16.31 1.35 -20.13
C PRO A 46 -16.20 0.78 -18.70
N ASN A 47 -15.06 0.19 -18.35
CA ASN A 47 -14.76 -0.38 -17.03
C ASN A 47 -13.72 0.46 -16.26
N GLY A 48 -13.64 1.76 -16.56
CA GLY A 48 -12.58 2.61 -16.05
C GLY A 48 -11.23 2.22 -16.63
N TYR A 49 -10.26 1.96 -15.76
CA TYR A 49 -8.94 1.45 -16.14
C TYR A 49 -8.74 -0.02 -15.75
N LEU A 50 -9.76 -0.67 -15.16
CA LEU A 50 -9.59 -1.96 -14.50
C LEU A 50 -9.19 -3.10 -15.46
N ASP A 51 -9.81 -3.12 -16.65
CA ASP A 51 -9.62 -4.16 -17.67
C ASP A 51 -8.27 -4.06 -18.41
N LEU A 52 -7.51 -2.98 -18.20
CA LEU A 52 -6.11 -2.87 -18.63
C LEU A 52 -5.17 -3.73 -17.78
N PHE A 53 -5.55 -4.07 -16.55
CA PHE A 53 -4.66 -4.67 -15.56
C PHE A 53 -5.10 -6.06 -15.12
N ILE A 54 -6.41 -6.26 -14.91
CA ILE A 54 -6.96 -7.53 -14.44
C ILE A 54 -8.08 -7.94 -15.37
N LYS A 55 -7.97 -9.14 -15.95
CA LYS A 55 -9.06 -9.72 -16.74
C LYS A 55 -10.08 -10.36 -15.80
N ASP A 56 -11.31 -9.90 -15.88
CA ASP A 56 -12.46 -10.47 -15.18
C ASP A 56 -13.67 -10.60 -16.13
N SER A 57 -14.64 -11.40 -15.74
CA SER A 57 -15.94 -11.57 -16.39
C SER A 57 -16.86 -10.35 -16.23
N ALA A 58 -16.68 -9.58 -15.15
CA ALA A 58 -17.41 -8.36 -14.85
C ALA A 58 -16.55 -7.41 -14.02
N TYR A 59 -16.82 -6.11 -14.11
CA TYR A 59 -16.07 -5.07 -13.40
C TYR A 59 -16.98 -4.27 -12.47
N SER A 60 -16.46 -3.96 -11.29
CA SER A 60 -17.16 -3.16 -10.27
C SER A 60 -16.37 -1.90 -9.93
N LYS A 61 -17.08 -0.80 -9.70
CA LYS A 61 -16.50 0.43 -9.14
C LYS A 61 -15.83 0.10 -7.82
N GLN A 62 -14.59 0.52 -7.64
CA GLN A 62 -13.75 0.04 -6.54
C GLN A 62 -12.66 1.03 -6.17
N TRP A 63 -11.95 0.72 -5.09
CA TRP A 63 -10.77 1.46 -4.66
C TRP A 63 -9.64 0.50 -4.31
N LYS A 64 -8.40 0.90 -4.59
CA LYS A 64 -7.18 0.14 -4.29
C LYS A 64 -6.03 1.09 -3.96
N TYR A 65 -5.29 0.78 -2.90
CA TYR A 65 -4.10 1.53 -2.49
C TYR A 65 -2.90 0.58 -2.40
N THR A 66 -1.71 1.12 -2.64
CA THR A 66 -0.45 0.38 -2.52
C THR A 66 0.40 1.04 -1.46
N ASN A 67 0.88 0.27 -0.49
CA ASN A 67 1.83 0.75 0.49
C ASN A 67 3.24 0.76 -0.12
N ALA A 68 4.06 1.73 0.29
CA ALA A 68 5.51 1.72 0.07
C ALA A 68 6.16 1.46 1.43
N PRO A 69 6.48 0.19 1.77
CA PRO A 69 6.87 -0.19 3.13
C PRO A 69 8.12 0.52 3.64
N ASP A 70 9.03 0.89 2.74
CA ASP A 70 10.22 1.66 3.06
C ASP A 70 9.87 3.06 3.59
N ALA A 71 8.85 3.71 3.04
CA ALA A 71 8.41 5.04 3.45
C ALA A 71 7.76 5.01 4.85
N ASP A 72 6.88 4.04 5.10
CA ASP A 72 6.25 3.85 6.40
C ASP A 72 7.29 3.47 7.46
N ALA A 73 8.23 2.56 7.15
CA ALA A 73 9.33 2.21 8.03
C ALA A 73 10.21 3.43 8.36
N ARG A 74 10.50 4.28 7.36
CA ARG A 74 11.26 5.52 7.55
C ARG A 74 10.53 6.52 8.45
N ALA A 75 9.20 6.59 8.35
CA ALA A 75 8.38 7.42 9.24
C ALA A 75 8.41 6.89 10.69
N VAL A 76 8.35 5.57 10.89
CA VAL A 76 8.54 4.94 12.21
C VAL A 76 9.94 5.21 12.76
N GLN A 77 10.97 5.10 11.93
CA GLN A 77 12.35 5.43 12.29
C GLN A 77 12.51 6.90 12.72
N ALA A 78 11.88 7.83 11.99
CA ALA A 78 11.91 9.25 12.35
C ALA A 78 11.20 9.52 13.69
N ALA A 79 10.04 8.87 13.92
CA ALA A 79 9.31 8.98 15.18
C ALA A 79 10.11 8.44 16.37
N TYR A 80 10.88 7.36 16.18
CA TYR A 80 11.80 6.85 17.19
C TYR A 80 12.82 7.92 17.61
N TRP A 81 13.48 8.57 16.65
CA TRP A 81 14.46 9.61 16.97
C TRP A 81 13.81 10.85 17.60
N ALA A 82 12.65 11.28 17.11
CA ALA A 82 11.90 12.37 17.72
C ALA A 82 11.58 12.07 19.20
N TYR A 83 11.16 10.84 19.50
CA TYR A 83 10.94 10.40 20.88
C TYR A 83 12.20 10.42 21.73
N ARG A 84 13.34 9.92 21.21
CA ARG A 84 14.62 9.97 21.91
C ARG A 84 15.04 11.40 22.25
N TRP A 85 14.96 12.31 21.28
CA TRP A 85 15.35 13.71 21.47
C TRP A 85 14.40 14.47 22.40
N ALA A 86 13.08 14.32 22.21
CA ALA A 86 12.09 14.95 23.09
C ALA A 86 12.22 14.43 24.53
N SER A 87 12.47 13.14 24.72
CA SER A 87 12.69 12.55 26.04
C SER A 87 13.93 13.11 26.73
N ALA A 88 15.04 13.26 26.00
CA ALA A 88 16.27 13.87 26.53
C ALA A 88 16.07 15.33 26.97
N GLN A 89 15.09 16.02 26.38
CA GLN A 89 14.69 17.39 26.73
C GLN A 89 13.59 17.45 27.79
N GLY A 90 13.14 16.31 28.33
CA GLY A 90 12.01 16.26 29.27
C GLY A 90 10.64 16.58 28.66
N ASN A 91 10.52 16.55 27.32
CA ASN A 91 9.36 17.00 26.57
C ASN A 91 8.66 15.89 25.75
N ALA A 92 8.83 14.63 26.15
CA ALA A 92 8.25 13.48 25.44
C ALA A 92 6.71 13.53 25.36
N SER A 93 6.05 14.07 26.39
CA SER A 93 4.59 14.18 26.44
C SER A 93 4.00 15.01 25.30
N ALA A 94 4.72 16.05 24.85
CA ALA A 94 4.29 16.95 23.77
C ALA A 94 4.14 16.26 22.41
N ILE A 95 4.84 15.14 22.20
CA ILE A 95 4.81 14.41 20.92
C ILE A 95 4.13 13.03 21.02
N SER A 96 3.60 12.68 22.19
CA SER A 96 3.05 11.35 22.49
C SER A 96 2.01 10.88 21.46
N ALA A 97 1.12 11.77 21.01
CA ALA A 97 0.12 11.46 19.99
C ALA A 97 0.74 11.10 18.62
N SER A 98 1.84 11.75 18.22
CA SER A 98 2.54 11.44 16.97
C SER A 98 3.29 10.11 17.07
N VAL A 99 3.90 9.83 18.22
CA VAL A 99 4.56 8.53 18.48
C VAL A 99 3.53 7.39 18.46
N ALA A 100 2.35 7.59 19.05
CA ALA A 100 1.26 6.61 19.00
C ALA A 100 0.78 6.34 17.56
N LYS A 101 0.70 7.38 16.71
CA LYS A 101 0.38 7.21 15.28
C LYS A 101 1.45 6.42 14.53
N ALA A 102 2.73 6.68 14.81
CA ALA A 102 3.83 5.91 14.22
C ALA A 102 3.81 4.45 14.68
N ALA A 103 3.51 4.18 15.96
CA ALA A 103 3.35 2.81 16.45
C ALA A 103 2.19 2.09 15.74
N LYS A 104 1.05 2.76 15.54
CA LYS A 104 -0.07 2.22 14.76
C LYS A 104 0.31 1.95 13.31
N MET A 105 1.07 2.84 12.68
CA MET A 105 1.60 2.63 11.32
C MET A 105 2.48 1.39 11.26
N GLY A 106 3.41 1.23 12.21
CA GLY A 106 4.24 0.02 12.33
C GLY A 106 3.45 -1.27 12.55
N ASP A 107 2.29 -1.19 13.21
CA ASP A 107 1.41 -2.35 13.40
C ASP A 107 0.75 -2.80 12.09
N PHE A 108 0.26 -1.85 11.27
CA PHE A 108 -0.28 -2.15 9.92
C PHE A 108 0.82 -2.54 8.93
N LEU A 109 2.05 -2.00 9.07
CA LEU A 109 3.20 -2.32 8.21
C LEU A 109 3.57 -3.81 8.24
N ARG A 110 3.09 -4.57 9.23
CA ARG A 110 3.24 -6.03 9.27
C ARG A 110 2.63 -6.74 8.06
N TYR A 111 1.70 -6.12 7.33
CA TYR A 111 1.20 -6.66 6.05
C TYR A 111 2.32 -6.83 5.01
N ALA A 112 3.34 -5.97 5.02
CA ALA A 112 4.49 -6.07 4.11
C ALA A 112 5.40 -7.28 4.40
N MET A 113 5.15 -8.03 5.49
CA MET A 113 5.97 -9.19 5.88
C MET A 113 5.46 -10.51 5.33
N PHE A 114 4.33 -10.52 4.62
CA PHE A 114 3.70 -11.72 4.11
C PHE A 114 3.90 -11.86 2.60
N ASP A 115 4.00 -13.11 2.14
CA ASP A 115 3.83 -13.41 0.72
C ASP A 115 2.54 -12.76 0.17
N LYS A 116 2.61 -12.26 -1.07
CA LYS A 116 1.54 -11.50 -1.73
C LYS A 116 0.17 -12.21 -1.68
N TYR A 117 0.16 -13.54 -1.70
CA TYR A 117 -1.05 -14.36 -1.65
C TYR A 117 -1.08 -15.28 -0.42
N PHE A 118 -0.34 -14.94 0.64
CA PHE A 118 -0.21 -15.71 1.88
C PHE A 118 0.19 -17.18 1.65
N LYS A 119 1.02 -17.44 0.64
CA LYS A 119 1.62 -18.77 0.42
C LYS A 119 2.68 -19.07 1.48
N LYS A 120 2.86 -20.36 1.78
CA LYS A 120 3.90 -20.81 2.71
C LYS A 120 5.28 -20.42 2.16
N ILE A 121 6.13 -19.82 2.99
CA ILE A 121 7.50 -19.45 2.63
C ILE A 121 8.38 -20.70 2.52
N GLY A 122 9.26 -20.71 1.51
CA GLY A 122 10.20 -21.80 1.22
C GLY A 122 9.67 -22.76 0.15
N ASP A 123 10.53 -23.10 -0.81
CA ASP A 123 10.25 -24.04 -1.91
C ASP A 123 8.92 -23.82 -2.67
N CYS A 124 8.51 -22.56 -2.78
CA CYS A 124 7.27 -22.14 -3.42
C CYS A 124 7.46 -22.03 -4.94
N TYR A 125 7.47 -23.16 -5.63
CA TYR A 125 7.58 -23.24 -7.09
C TYR A 125 6.23 -23.55 -7.72
N GLY A 126 5.84 -22.75 -8.72
CA GLY A 126 4.57 -22.90 -9.43
C GLY A 126 3.37 -22.40 -8.62
N ALA A 127 2.57 -21.52 -9.21
CA ALA A 127 1.45 -20.86 -8.52
C ALA A 127 0.36 -21.85 -8.05
N SER A 128 0.10 -22.91 -8.83
CA SER A 128 -0.89 -23.95 -8.55
C SER A 128 -0.43 -25.00 -7.54
N THR A 129 0.88 -25.20 -7.41
CA THR A 129 1.50 -26.24 -6.57
C THR A 129 1.98 -25.71 -5.23
N CYS A 130 2.28 -24.41 -5.13
CA CYS A 130 2.72 -23.82 -3.88
C CYS A 130 1.60 -23.84 -2.82
N ALA A 131 1.91 -24.45 -1.67
CA ALA A 131 0.96 -24.61 -0.57
C ALA A 131 0.53 -23.26 0.04
N ALA A 132 -0.74 -23.16 0.43
CA ALA A 132 -1.22 -22.04 1.22
C ALA A 132 -0.55 -22.03 2.60
N GLY A 133 -0.30 -20.83 3.14
CA GLY A 133 0.17 -20.66 4.50
C GLY A 133 -0.95 -20.87 5.53
N THR A 134 -0.53 -21.15 6.76
CA THR A 134 -1.36 -21.20 7.97
C THR A 134 -0.68 -20.41 9.08
N GLY A 135 -1.42 -19.49 9.69
CA GLY A 135 -0.86 -18.61 10.72
C GLY A 135 0.27 -17.73 10.17
N ARG A 136 1.49 -17.87 10.71
CA ARG A 136 2.65 -17.03 10.37
C ARG A 136 3.65 -17.67 9.41
N ASN A 137 3.42 -18.89 8.92
CA ASN A 137 4.38 -19.54 8.00
C ASN A 137 4.38 -18.96 6.57
N SER A 138 3.51 -17.99 6.28
CA SER A 138 3.56 -17.14 5.10
C SER A 138 4.31 -15.82 5.32
N GLN A 139 4.86 -15.59 6.52
CA GLN A 139 5.69 -14.43 6.81
C GLN A 139 7.15 -14.70 6.45
N HIS A 140 7.72 -13.86 5.60
CA HIS A 140 9.16 -13.83 5.33
C HIS A 140 9.92 -12.89 6.27
N TYR A 141 9.22 -12.09 7.09
CA TYR A 141 9.82 -11.17 8.09
C TYR A 141 10.72 -10.07 7.50
N LEU A 142 10.54 -9.76 6.22
CA LEU A 142 11.19 -8.64 5.52
C LEU A 142 10.12 -7.60 5.15
N LEU A 143 10.54 -6.39 4.76
CA LEU A 143 9.63 -5.39 4.19
C LEU A 143 9.57 -5.61 2.67
N GLY A 144 8.55 -6.33 2.20
CA GLY A 144 8.37 -6.75 0.80
C GLY A 144 7.30 -5.97 0.04
#